data_AF-A0A960S2S1-F1
#
_entry.id   AF-A0A960S2S1-F1
#
_cell.length_a   1.000
_cell.length_b   1.000
_cell.length_c   1.000
_cell.angle_alpha   90.00
_cell.angle_beta   90.00
_cell.angle_gamma   90.00
#
_symmetry.space_group_name_H-M   'P 1'
#
loop_
_entity.id
_entity.type
_entity.pdbx_description
1 polymer ?
#
loop_
_entity_poly.entity_id
_entity_poly.type
_entity_poly.pdbx_seq_one_letter_code
_entity_poly.pdbx_strand_id
1 'polypeptide(L)'
;EENIDEGLTVYQFPKEHWKKIRTSNGAERVNREIKRRTRVAVLFPNAESALRLVTGIIIEIHEEWITGRRYLDMNPLLRDK
;
A
#
# COMPACT_ATOMS: atom_id res chain seq x y z
N GLU A 1 -27.49 5.98 1.85
CA GLU A 1 -26.82 4.88 2.58
C GLU A 1 -26.62 3.70 1.65
N GLU A 2 -25.81 3.85 0.60
CA GLU A 2 -25.62 2.78 -0.39
C GLU A 2 -24.32 2.00 -0.18
N ASN A 3 -23.35 2.56 0.55
CA ASN A 3 -22.01 1.98 0.72
C ASN A 3 -21.75 1.42 2.14
N ILE A 4 -22.80 1.10 2.89
CA ILE A 4 -22.66 0.60 4.27
C ILE A 4 -21.95 -0.75 4.26
N ASP A 5 -22.37 -1.66 3.39
CA ASP A 5 -21.86 -3.02 3.32
C ASP A 5 -20.37 -3.04 2.95
N GLU A 6 -19.95 -2.18 2.00
CA GLU A 6 -18.56 -1.97 1.63
C GLU A 6 -17.74 -1.44 2.81
N GLY A 7 -18.29 -0.52 3.61
CA GLY A 7 -17.63 0.01 4.80
C GLY A 7 -17.41 -1.03 5.91
N LEU A 8 -18.23 -2.08 5.96
CA LEU A 8 -18.16 -3.14 6.95
C LEU A 8 -17.27 -4.33 6.54
N THR A 9 -16.81 -4.39 5.29
CA THR A 9 -15.92 -5.48 4.81
C THR A 9 -14.64 -5.64 5.63
N VAL A 10 -14.18 -4.59 6.33
CA VAL A 10 -13.02 -4.68 7.22
C VAL A 10 -13.16 -5.77 8.30
N TYR A 11 -14.39 -6.08 8.72
CA TYR A 11 -14.65 -7.08 9.75
C TYR A 11 -14.47 -8.53 9.28
N GLN A 12 -14.32 -8.75 7.96
CA GLN A 12 -13.98 -10.07 7.40
C GLN A 12 -12.50 -10.44 7.58
N PHE A 13 -11.65 -9.48 7.96
CA PHE A 13 -10.23 -9.72 8.22
C PHE A 13 -9.98 -10.05 9.71
N PRO A 14 -8.82 -10.61 10.06
CA PRO A 14 -8.39 -10.78 11.46
C PRO A 14 -8.42 -9.44 12.21
N LYS A 15 -8.83 -9.47 13.50
CA LYS A 15 -8.95 -8.27 14.35
C LYS A 15 -7.69 -7.42 14.40
N GLU A 16 -6.53 -8.07 14.33
CA GLU A 16 -5.20 -7.45 14.31
C GLU A 16 -5.00 -6.50 13.11
N HIS A 17 -5.74 -6.72 12.02
CA HIS A 17 -5.64 -5.96 10.77
C HIS A 17 -6.62 -4.79 10.68
N TRP A 18 -7.72 -4.81 11.44
CA TRP A 18 -8.81 -3.83 11.30
C TRP A 18 -8.32 -2.40 11.37
N LYS A 19 -7.44 -2.08 12.33
CA LYS A 19 -6.92 -0.71 12.50
C LYS A 19 -6.18 -0.19 11.26
N LYS A 20 -5.49 -1.06 10.53
CA LYS A 20 -4.72 -0.70 9.34
C LYS A 20 -5.59 -0.67 8.09
N ILE A 21 -6.51 -1.63 7.94
CA ILE A 21 -7.40 -1.76 6.78
C ILE A 21 -8.51 -0.70 6.78
N ARG A 22 -9.05 -0.32 7.95
CA ARG A 22 -10.14 0.67 8.06
C ARG A 22 -9.77 2.10 7.64
N THR A 23 -8.50 2.37 7.32
CA THR A 23 -8.00 3.71 7.02
C THR A 23 -7.20 3.73 5.73
N SER A 24 -7.21 4.86 5.02
CA SER A 24 -6.39 5.11 3.84
C SER A 24 -4.90 5.38 4.13
N ASN A 25 -4.49 5.40 5.42
CA ASN A 25 -3.14 5.78 5.85
C ASN A 25 -2.01 5.03 5.12
N GLY A 26 -2.18 3.74 4.86
CA GLY A 26 -1.21 2.93 4.11
C GLY A 26 -1.01 3.45 2.69
N ALA A 27 -2.11 3.60 1.95
CA ALA A 27 -2.11 4.11 0.58
C ALA A 27 -1.61 5.57 0.51
N GLU A 28 -2.05 6.42 1.43
CA GLU A 28 -1.58 7.81 1.51
C GLU A 28 -0.08 7.92 1.75
N ARG A 29 0.49 7.07 2.62
CA ARG A 29 1.93 7.03 2.87
C ARG A 29 2.70 6.62 1.61
N VAL A 30 2.24 5.59 0.90
CA VAL A 30 2.84 5.15 -0.37
C VAL A 30 2.75 6.27 -1.42
N ASN A 31 1.58 6.87 -1.60
CA ASN A 31 1.37 7.97 -2.54
C ASN A 31 2.25 9.19 -2.23
N ARG A 32 2.44 9.51 -0.94
CA ARG A 32 3.35 10.58 -0.50
C ARG A 32 4.79 10.26 -0.89
N GLU A 33 5.22 9.02 -0.74
CA GLU A 33 6.59 8.61 -1.07
C GLU A 33 6.85 8.60 -2.57
N ILE A 34 5.89 8.12 -3.37
CA ILE A 34 5.93 8.24 -4.83
C ILE A 34 6.07 9.72 -5.21
N LYS A 35 5.16 10.59 -4.74
CA LYS A 35 5.21 12.03 -5.04
C LYS A 35 6.54 12.67 -4.62
N ARG A 36 7.11 12.28 -3.48
CA ARG A 36 8.38 12.81 -2.98
C ARG A 36 9.54 12.42 -3.89
N ARG A 37 9.62 11.15 -4.30
CA ARG A 37 10.74 10.62 -5.10
C ARG A 37 10.62 10.97 -6.58
N THR A 38 9.41 11.10 -7.11
CA THR A 38 9.21 11.60 -8.47
C THR A 38 9.42 13.12 -8.58
N ARG A 39 9.39 13.87 -7.47
CA ARG A 39 9.56 15.35 -7.48
C ARG A 39 10.87 15.82 -8.12
N VAL A 40 11.92 15.00 -8.08
CA VAL A 40 13.22 15.33 -8.69
C VAL A 40 13.15 15.29 -10.21
N ALA A 41 12.27 14.45 -10.76
CA ALA A 41 11.97 14.37 -12.17
C ALA A 41 10.85 15.36 -12.48
N VAL A 42 11.24 16.61 -12.80
CA VAL A 42 10.32 17.71 -13.12
C VAL A 42 9.42 17.37 -14.32
N LEU A 43 9.95 16.60 -15.28
CA LEU A 43 9.23 16.10 -16.45
C LEU A 43 9.74 14.70 -16.80
N PHE A 44 8.83 13.82 -17.22
CA PHE A 44 9.20 12.52 -17.78
C PHE A 44 9.14 12.56 -19.30
N PRO A 45 10.10 11.92 -20.01
CA PRO A 45 10.14 11.91 -21.47
C PRO A 45 9.00 11.09 -22.10
N ASN A 46 8.44 10.13 -21.37
CA ASN A 46 7.26 9.33 -21.76
C ASN A 46 6.66 8.63 -20.53
N ALA A 47 5.44 8.09 -20.67
CA ALA A 47 4.73 7.38 -19.62
C ALA A 47 5.49 6.12 -19.13
N GLU A 48 6.14 5.41 -20.05
CA GLU A 48 6.98 4.24 -19.77
C GLU A 48 8.13 4.57 -18.80
N SER A 49 8.76 5.73 -18.93
CA SER A 49 9.86 6.16 -18.04
C SER A 49 9.35 6.50 -16.65
N ALA A 50 8.17 7.13 -16.54
CA ALA A 50 7.52 7.37 -15.26
C ALA A 50 7.14 6.04 -14.58
N LEU A 51 6.56 5.10 -15.35
CA LEU A 51 6.19 3.78 -14.86
C LEU A 51 7.40 3.04 -14.28
N ARG A 52 8.54 3.00 -14.99
CA ARG A 52 9.78 2.36 -14.51
C ARG A 52 10.22 2.91 -13.15
N LEU A 53 10.22 4.23 -12.99
CA LEU A 53 10.63 4.85 -11.72
C LEU A 53 9.65 4.50 -10.59
N VAL A 54 8.34 4.63 -10.83
CA VAL A 54 7.33 4.30 -9.81
C VAL A 54 7.39 2.82 -9.43
N THR A 55 7.56 1.92 -10.39
CA THR A 55 7.74 0.49 -10.13
C THR A 55 8.96 0.24 -9.25
N GLY A 56 10.11 0.88 -9.53
CA GLY A 56 11.29 0.78 -8.68
C GLY A 56 11.03 1.22 -7.24
N ILE A 57 10.34 2.34 -7.05
CA ILE A 57 9.95 2.84 -5.72
C ILE A 57 9.06 1.85 -4.99
N ILE A 58 8.07 1.26 -5.68
CA ILE A 58 7.18 0.25 -5.08
C ILE A 58 7.93 -1.01 -4.69
N ILE A 59 8.87 -1.48 -5.52
CA ILE A 59 9.73 -2.62 -5.20
C ILE A 59 10.53 -2.35 -3.93
N GLU A 60 11.17 -1.19 -3.81
CA GLU A 60 11.91 -0.85 -2.59
C GLU A 60 11.02 -0.82 -1.33
N ILE A 61 9.83 -0.21 -1.42
CA ILE A 61 8.87 -0.21 -0.30
C ILE A 61 8.43 -1.63 0.05
N HIS A 62 8.22 -2.48 -0.96
CA HIS A 62 7.83 -3.87 -0.77
C HIS A 62 8.93 -4.67 -0.05
N GLU A 63 10.18 -4.53 -0.48
CA GLU A 63 11.34 -5.15 0.16
C GLU A 63 11.47 -4.73 1.63
N GLU A 64 11.29 -3.43 1.93
CA GLU A 64 11.28 -2.93 3.32
C GLU A 64 10.18 -3.58 4.16
N TRP A 65 9.00 -3.86 3.59
CA TRP A 65 7.90 -4.49 4.31
C TRP A 65 8.13 -5.98 4.53
N ILE A 66 8.83 -6.66 3.62
CA ILE A 66 9.16 -8.09 3.76
C ILE A 66 10.27 -8.29 4.78
N THR A 67 11.35 -7.49 4.66
CA THR A 67 12.61 -7.69 5.40
C THR A 67 12.65 -6.94 6.72
N GLY A 68 11.99 -5.78 6.81
CA GLY A 68 11.99 -4.91 7.97
C GLY A 68 10.71 -4.99 8.78
N ARG A 69 10.14 -3.82 9.11
CA ARG A 69 8.90 -3.75 9.89
C ARG A 69 7.70 -4.04 8.98
N ARG A 70 7.22 -5.28 9.02
CA ARG A 70 6.02 -5.72 8.31
C ARG A 70 4.83 -4.80 8.56
N TYR A 71 4.27 -4.27 7.47
CA TYR A 71 3.09 -3.41 7.55
C TYR A 71 1.84 -4.20 7.94
N LEU A 72 1.63 -5.40 7.43
CA LEU A 72 0.57 -6.33 7.81
C LEU A 72 1.18 -7.73 7.97
N ASP A 73 0.78 -8.48 9.00
CA ASP A 73 1.23 -9.86 9.15
C ASP A 73 0.30 -10.76 8.34
N MET A 74 0.84 -11.51 7.38
CA MET A 74 0.02 -12.38 6.55
C MET A 74 -0.28 -13.73 7.22
N ASN A 75 0.43 -14.09 8.31
CA ASN A 75 0.24 -15.39 8.97
C ASN A 75 -1.22 -15.70 9.34
N PRO A 76 -2.00 -14.77 9.93
CA PRO A 76 -3.38 -15.06 10.29
C PRO A 76 -4.29 -15.30 9.08
N LEU A 77 -3.95 -14.71 7.93
CA LEU A 77 -4.71 -14.88 6.67
C LEU A 77 -4.34 -16.17 5.92
N LEU A 78 -3.14 -16.69 6.15
CA LEU A 78 -2.64 -17.91 5.50
C LEU A 78 -2.96 -19.18 6.30
N ARG A 79 -3.31 -19.05 7.58
CA ARG A 79 -3.67 -20.17 8.47
C ARG A 79 -5.12 -20.64 8.35
N ASP A 80 -6.02 -19.79 7.83
CA ASP A 80 -7.43 -20.10 7.59
C ASP A 80 -7.69 -20.75 6.19
N LYS A 81 -6.64 -21.28 5.55
CA LYS A 81 -6.73 -22.06 4.30
C LYS A 81 -6.32 -23.50 4.48
#